data_AF-A0A2M8YDH9-F1
#
_entry.id   AF-A0A2M8YDH9-F1
#
_cell.length_a   1.000
_cell.length_b   1.000
_cell.length_c   1.000
_cell.angle_alpha   90.00
_cell.angle_beta   90.00
_cell.angle_gamma   90.00
#
_symmetry.space_group_name_H-M   'P 1'
#
loop_
_entity.id
_entity.type
_entity.pdbx_description
1 polymer ?
#
loop_
_entity_poly.entity_id
_entity_poly.type
_entity_poly.pdbx_seq_one_letter_code
_entity_poly.pdbx_strand_id
1 'polypeptide(L)'
;MTAPRILTLASVTLALLAAGAQAQPAQQPSPYAVEGCTSGCFALKERGAAIYTGADAASYRICSRSNLGAEVSVDSAIVRISNRDCTDVNGRAIVLNSGEIALGRLPR
;
A
#
# COMPACT_ATOMS: atom_id res chain seq x y z
N MET A 1 64.23 -23.06 -14.23
CA MET A 1 64.43 -23.36 -12.80
C MET A 1 63.13 -23.09 -12.06
N THR A 2 62.91 -23.89 -11.03
CA THR A 2 61.65 -24.30 -10.40
C THR A 2 61.15 -23.30 -9.33
N ALA A 3 59.86 -23.39 -8.99
CA ALA A 3 58.99 -22.55 -8.13
C ALA A 3 59.54 -22.15 -6.73
N PRO A 4 58.86 -21.26 -5.98
CA PRO A 4 57.77 -21.74 -5.11
C PRO A 4 56.50 -20.87 -5.00
N ARG A 5 55.41 -21.56 -4.65
CA ARG A 5 54.08 -21.10 -4.23
C ARG A 5 54.14 -20.51 -2.81
N ILE A 6 53.40 -19.44 -2.54
CA ILE A 6 52.80 -19.21 -1.22
C ILE A 6 51.38 -18.65 -1.40
N LEU A 7 50.42 -19.45 -0.95
CA LEU A 7 49.02 -19.12 -0.75
C LEU A 7 48.89 -18.04 0.33
N THR A 8 48.10 -17.00 0.08
CA THR A 8 47.40 -16.26 1.14
C THR A 8 45.93 -16.19 0.77
N LEU A 9 45.15 -17.03 1.46
CA LEU A 9 43.72 -16.87 1.60
C LEU A 9 43.49 -15.58 2.41
N ALA A 10 42.84 -14.59 1.82
CA ALA A 10 42.30 -13.45 2.55
C ALA A 10 40.80 -13.38 2.28
N SER A 11 40.08 -13.82 3.30
CA SER A 11 38.64 -13.78 3.50
C SER A 11 38.04 -12.44 3.07
N VAL A 12 37.29 -12.42 1.97
CA VAL A 12 36.39 -11.32 1.67
C VAL A 12 35.03 -11.67 2.27
N THR A 13 34.77 -11.01 3.38
CA THR A 13 33.50 -10.99 4.12
C THR A 13 32.32 -10.67 3.20
N LEU A 14 31.30 -11.52 3.30
CA LEU A 14 29.93 -11.31 2.86
C LEU A 14 29.50 -9.83 2.93
N ALA A 15 29.17 -9.25 1.77
CA ALA A 15 28.27 -8.11 1.70
C ALA A 15 26.95 -8.59 1.08
N LEU A 16 26.09 -9.20 1.91
CA LEU A 16 24.67 -9.28 1.61
C LEU A 16 24.10 -7.87 1.71
N LEU A 17 23.94 -7.19 0.58
CA LEU A 17 22.91 -6.18 0.46
C LEU A 17 21.95 -6.66 -0.62
N ALA A 18 21.00 -7.46 -0.15
CA ALA A 18 19.75 -7.72 -0.85
C ALA A 18 19.11 -6.37 -1.16
N ALA A 19 19.21 -5.94 -2.42
CA ALA A 19 18.33 -4.94 -2.97
C ALA A 19 16.92 -5.55 -2.97
N GLY A 20 16.25 -5.45 -1.83
CA GLY A 20 14.82 -5.65 -1.72
C GLY A 20 14.14 -4.53 -2.47
N ALA A 21 14.13 -4.60 -3.80
CA ALA A 21 13.10 -3.97 -4.59
C ALA A 21 11.80 -4.62 -4.11
N GLN A 22 11.09 -3.92 -3.22
CA GLN A 22 9.76 -4.32 -2.80
C GLN A 22 8.89 -4.17 -4.03
N ALA A 23 8.85 -5.23 -4.84
CA ALA A 23 7.85 -5.40 -5.86
C ALA A 23 6.52 -5.42 -5.12
N GLN A 24 5.87 -4.25 -5.06
CA GLN A 24 4.46 -4.15 -4.74
C GLN A 24 3.79 -5.10 -5.72
N PRO A 25 3.13 -6.18 -5.25
CA PRO A 25 2.39 -7.02 -6.16
C PRO A 25 1.42 -6.09 -6.87
N ALA A 26 1.50 -6.03 -8.21
CA ALA A 26 0.45 -5.44 -9.01
C ALA A 26 -0.78 -6.32 -8.78
N GLN A 27 -1.51 -6.00 -7.72
CA GLN A 27 -2.65 -6.74 -7.25
C GLN A 27 -3.74 -6.48 -8.26
N GLN A 28 -3.84 -7.38 -9.24
CA GLN A 28 -4.84 -7.29 -10.30
C GLN A 28 -6.20 -7.12 -9.62
N PRO A 29 -6.91 -5.98 -9.86
CA PRO A 29 -8.11 -5.66 -9.10
C PRO A 29 -9.09 -6.81 -9.29
N SER A 30 -9.36 -7.53 -8.21
CA SER A 30 -10.23 -8.69 -8.27
C SER A 30 -11.62 -8.16 -8.60
N PRO A 31 -12.36 -8.72 -9.56
CA PRO A 31 -13.73 -8.28 -9.86
C PRO A 31 -14.63 -8.33 -8.60
N TYR A 32 -14.36 -9.27 -7.69
CA TYR A 32 -14.99 -9.36 -6.36
C TYR A 32 -14.63 -8.23 -5.38
N ALA A 33 -13.54 -7.49 -5.60
CA ALA A 33 -13.13 -6.38 -4.74
C ALA A 33 -14.03 -5.14 -4.93
N VAL A 34 -14.59 -4.97 -6.14
CA VAL A 34 -15.58 -3.92 -6.42
C VAL A 34 -16.95 -4.31 -5.88
N GLU A 35 -17.35 -5.58 -6.03
CA GLU A 35 -18.64 -6.09 -5.55
C GLU A 35 -18.75 -6.15 -4.02
N GLY A 36 -17.65 -6.52 -3.33
CA GLY A 36 -17.59 -6.45 -1.87
C GLY A 36 -17.73 -5.02 -1.34
N CYS A 37 -17.42 -4.02 -2.16
CA CYS A 37 -17.66 -2.63 -1.79
C CYS A 37 -19.15 -2.25 -1.95
N THR A 38 -19.82 -2.70 -2.99
CA THR A 38 -21.24 -2.34 -3.23
C THR A 38 -22.23 -2.79 -2.14
N SER A 39 -21.92 -3.81 -1.34
CA SER A 39 -22.83 -4.30 -0.28
C SER A 39 -22.65 -3.64 1.10
N GLY A 40 -21.66 -2.74 1.26
CA GLY A 40 -21.41 -2.05 2.54
C GLY A 40 -20.54 -0.79 2.48
N CYS A 41 -20.24 -0.27 1.28
CA CYS A 41 -19.37 0.90 1.15
C CYS A 41 -20.11 2.23 1.26
N PHE A 42 -19.52 3.13 2.03
CA PHE A 42 -19.91 4.52 2.09
C PHE A 42 -19.16 5.30 1.01
N ALA A 43 -19.87 6.15 0.29
CA ALA A 43 -19.26 7.06 -0.67
C ALA A 43 -18.79 8.34 0.04
N LEU A 44 -17.54 8.74 -0.21
CA LEU A 44 -16.97 9.96 0.37
C LEU A 44 -16.32 10.79 -0.74
N LYS A 45 -16.64 12.08 -0.75
CA LYS A 45 -16.16 13.07 -1.75
C LYS A 45 -15.60 14.35 -1.14
N GLU A 46 -15.73 14.49 0.17
CA GLU A 46 -15.32 15.71 0.86
C GLU A 46 -13.82 15.66 1.15
N ARG A 47 -13.08 16.59 0.55
CA ARG A 47 -11.65 16.76 0.83
C ARG A 47 -11.45 17.12 2.30
N GLY A 48 -10.50 16.43 2.95
CA GLY A 48 -10.19 16.56 4.37
C GLY A 48 -11.10 15.73 5.27
N ALA A 49 -12.09 15.00 4.73
CA ALA A 49 -12.96 14.17 5.54
C ALA A 49 -12.18 13.00 6.14
N ALA A 50 -12.29 12.84 7.46
CA ALA A 50 -11.74 11.70 8.17
C ALA A 50 -12.55 10.45 7.84
N ILE A 51 -11.90 9.48 7.21
CA ILE A 51 -12.44 8.14 6.93
C ILE A 51 -12.42 7.32 8.23
N TYR A 52 -11.33 7.44 8.99
CA TYR A 52 -11.18 6.79 10.29
C TYR A 52 -10.23 7.59 11.18
N THR A 53 -10.55 7.66 12.48
CA THR A 53 -9.63 8.14 13.52
C THR A 53 -9.91 7.35 14.79
N GLY A 54 -8.91 6.64 15.31
CA GLY A 54 -9.07 5.81 16.50
C GLY A 54 -7.75 5.49 17.20
N ALA A 55 -7.85 4.94 18.41
CA ALA A 55 -6.68 4.54 19.20
C ALA A 55 -5.96 3.32 18.60
N ASP A 56 -6.74 2.37 18.07
CA ASP A 56 -6.23 1.18 17.39
C ASP A 56 -6.26 1.34 15.88
N ALA A 57 -5.39 0.60 15.17
CA ALA A 57 -5.46 0.56 13.72
C ALA A 57 -6.73 -0.18 13.25
N ALA A 58 -7.29 0.31 12.15
CA ALA A 58 -8.39 -0.34 11.44
C ALA A 58 -8.04 -0.51 9.96
N SER A 59 -8.47 -1.64 9.40
CA SER A 59 -8.28 -1.96 7.98
C SER A 59 -9.50 -1.53 7.18
N TYR A 60 -9.26 -0.87 6.05
CA TYR A 60 -10.29 -0.43 5.12
C TYR A 60 -9.88 -0.78 3.69
N ARG A 61 -10.85 -1.21 2.88
CA ARG A 61 -10.72 -1.24 1.42
C ARG A 61 -11.29 0.05 0.87
N ILE A 62 -10.49 0.76 0.08
CA ILE A 62 -10.83 2.06 -0.51
C ILE A 62 -10.74 1.94 -2.02
N CYS A 63 -11.85 2.20 -2.71
CA CYS A 63 -11.95 2.19 -4.16
C CYS A 63 -12.17 3.60 -4.70
N SER A 64 -11.41 4.00 -5.71
CA SER A 64 -11.67 5.25 -6.43
C SER A 64 -12.92 5.13 -7.30
N ARG A 65 -13.84 6.09 -7.15
CA ARG A 65 -14.97 6.31 -8.08
C ARG A 65 -14.72 7.46 -9.06
N SER A 66 -13.66 8.22 -8.82
CA SER A 66 -13.28 9.38 -9.64
C SER A 66 -12.49 8.96 -10.88
N ASN A 67 -12.70 9.70 -11.98
CA ASN A 67 -11.93 9.52 -13.20
C ASN A 67 -10.46 9.99 -13.08
N LEU A 68 -10.14 10.77 -12.05
CA LEU A 68 -8.79 11.28 -11.78
C LEU A 68 -8.02 10.41 -10.75
N GLY A 69 -8.66 9.36 -10.23
CA GLY A 69 -8.16 8.66 -9.05
C GLY A 69 -8.58 9.34 -7.75
N ALA A 70 -8.00 8.88 -6.65
CA ALA A 70 -8.17 9.42 -5.31
C ALA A 70 -6.85 9.42 -4.54
N GLU A 71 -6.75 10.28 -3.53
CA GLU A 71 -5.61 10.33 -2.64
C GLU A 71 -6.10 10.30 -1.20
N VAL A 72 -5.53 9.39 -0.40
CA VAL A 72 -5.82 9.27 1.03
C VAL A 72 -4.53 9.35 1.83
N SER A 73 -4.59 9.98 3.00
CA SER A 73 -3.52 9.95 3.99
C SER A 73 -3.79 8.83 4.99
N VAL A 74 -2.81 7.96 5.25
CA VAL A 74 -2.86 6.87 6.23
C VAL A 74 -1.72 7.08 7.22
N ASP A 75 -2.03 7.45 8.46
CA ASP A 75 -1.04 7.80 9.49
C ASP A 75 0.00 8.84 8.98
N SER A 76 -0.45 9.81 8.17
CA SER A 76 0.35 10.83 7.47
C SER A 76 1.12 10.37 6.23
N ALA A 77 1.10 9.09 5.88
CA ALA A 77 1.63 8.59 4.62
C ALA A 77 0.60 8.73 3.50
N ILE A 78 1.03 9.19 2.33
CA ILE A 78 0.13 9.39 1.19
C ILE A 78 -0.01 8.10 0.39
N VAL A 79 -1.25 7.66 0.20
CA VAL A 79 -1.62 6.54 -0.67
C VAL A 79 -2.43 7.08 -1.84
N ARG A 80 -1.92 6.84 -3.05
CA ARG A 80 -2.57 7.23 -4.30
C ARG A 80 -3.27 6.04 -4.92
N ILE A 81 -4.53 6.24 -5.28
CA ILE A 81 -5.41 5.22 -5.82
C ILE A 81 -5.75 5.63 -7.25
N SER A 82 -5.40 4.78 -8.20
CA SER A 82 -5.66 5.01 -9.62
C SER A 82 -7.16 5.06 -9.92
N ASN A 83 -7.51 5.59 -11.10
CA ASN A 83 -8.88 5.58 -11.62
C ASN A 83 -9.46 4.15 -11.58
N ARG A 84 -10.64 4.00 -10.96
CA ARG A 84 -11.38 2.72 -10.85
C ARG A 84 -10.60 1.59 -10.17
N ASP A 85 -9.56 1.93 -9.41
CA ASP A 85 -8.77 0.99 -8.65
C ASP A 85 -9.23 0.93 -7.18
N CYS A 86 -8.87 -0.15 -6.49
CA CYS A 86 -9.12 -0.39 -5.08
C CYS A 86 -7.83 -0.76 -4.36
N THR A 87 -7.62 -0.20 -3.17
CA THR A 87 -6.48 -0.54 -2.31
C THR A 87 -6.91 -0.80 -0.88
N ASP A 88 -6.17 -1.65 -0.19
CA ASP A 88 -6.36 -1.90 1.23
C ASP A 88 -5.39 -1.05 2.03
N VAL A 89 -5.92 -0.35 3.02
CA VAL A 89 -5.14 0.47 3.94
C VAL A 89 -5.38 0.02 5.37
N ASN A 90 -4.36 0.14 6.21
CA ASN A 90 -4.46 -0.09 7.64
C ASN A 90 -3.79 1.08 8.36
N GLY A 91 -4.51 1.72 9.27
CA GLY A 91 -4.00 2.87 10.01
C GLY A 91 -4.91 3.30 11.15
N ARG A 92 -4.39 4.20 11.99
CA ARG A 92 -5.13 4.81 13.10
C ARG A 92 -5.81 6.12 12.68
N ALA A 93 -5.25 6.81 11.68
CA ALA A 93 -5.81 7.98 11.04
C ALA A 93 -5.85 7.79 9.53
N ILE A 94 -7.04 7.78 8.94
CA ILE A 94 -7.25 7.66 7.50
C ILE A 94 -8.08 8.87 7.06
N VAL A 95 -7.56 9.68 6.15
CA VAL A 95 -8.19 10.95 5.72
C VAL A 95 -8.22 11.02 4.21
N LEU A 96 -9.36 11.42 3.63
CA LEU A 96 -9.46 11.67 2.19
C LEU A 96 -8.83 13.02 1.86
N ASN A 97 -7.76 13.04 1.05
CA ASN A 97 -7.15 14.28 0.59
C ASN A 97 -7.81 14.78 -0.70
N SER A 98 -8.14 13.89 -1.62
CA SER A 98 -8.75 14.27 -2.90
C SER A 98 -9.43 13.10 -3.60
N GLY A 99 -10.33 13.42 -4.53
CA GLY A 99 -11.09 12.45 -5.31
C GLY A 99 -12.41 12.07 -4.68
N GLU A 100 -13.06 11.08 -5.30
CA GLU A 100 -14.27 10.46 -4.80
C GLU A 100 -13.98 8.98 -4.60
N ILE A 101 -14.33 8.46 -3.42
CA ILE A 101 -14.07 7.07 -3.04
C ILE A 101 -15.33 6.37 -2.59
N ALA A 102 -15.32 5.05 -2.69
CA ALA A 102 -16.16 4.14 -1.94
C ALA A 102 -15.26 3.38 -0.95
N LEU A 103 -15.68 3.25 0.30
CA LEU A 103 -14.87 2.60 1.34
C LEU A 103 -15.66 1.65 2.20
N GLY A 104 -15.04 0.51 2.54
CA GLY A 104 -15.61 -0.53 3.38
C GLY A 104 -14.62 -0.99 4.43
N ARG A 105 -15.08 -1.20 5.66
CA ARG A 105 -14.23 -1.69 6.74
C ARG A 105 -13.97 -3.19 6.56
N LEU A 106 -12.71 -3.59 6.62
CA LEU A 106 -12.29 -4.98 6.52
C LEU A 106 -12.37 -5.66 7.90
N PRO A 107 -12.66 -6.97 7.95
CA PRO A 107 -12.54 -7.74 9.18
C PRO A 107 -11.09 -7.75 9.70
N ARG A 108 -10.92 -7.92 11.01
CA ARG A 108 -9.62 -8.04 11.66
C ARG A 108 -9.02 -9.42 11.50
#